data_AF-A0A353TFJ9-F1
#
_entry.id   AF-A0A353TFJ9-F1
#
_cell.length_a   1.000
_cell.length_b   1.000
_cell.length_c   1.000
_cell.angle_alpha   90.00
_cell.angle_beta   90.00
_cell.angle_gamma   90.00
#
_symmetry.space_group_name_H-M   'P 1'
#
loop_
_entity.id
_entity.type
_entity.pdbx_description
1 polymer ?
#
loop_
_entity_poly.entity_id
_entity_poly.type
_entity_poly.pdbx_seq_one_letter_code
_entity_poly.pdbx_strand_id
1 'polypeptide(L)'
;MVEDLTKKLPADLQTPSNIRTEVFYDYKTNRYVFQNKVGDKVTGIPFTMTPAEYMEYTLKESNDKYFKDRNAIRKEDKPAGKEPLPFFNLRRSNTLLEDVFGPGGIQLTTQGSIELSSGLIRNVIDNPTLPERSRKRTRFDLDPQIQLNVNAKVGNKINFGLNYDTDAAFNFDARRVKLAYQGDEDEIIKNMEAGNVSMTTENSLINGGTALFGIKSDLQFGKLRVSTVLSQQESESRTISSRGAVQTTPFEINADQYDENRHFFLSHYFRDNYDKALAKLPYVQSAVSITRLEVWVTNKRSSYDQARDILALADLGEHSSIHNPLWSTTGTETVPHNDANTMHRELISTYVAARDISQTAAVLPSTVIMGRDYEKIESARLLTPSEYTFQPQLGYVSLRTPLQADEVLAVAYEYIYNGKAYQVGEFSSNQNVGALFLKLLKPVSLSPQAYTWDLMMKNIYSLGYNAYNIQKDRFKL
;
A
#
# COMPACT_ATOMS: atom_id res chain seq x y z
N MET A 1 -59.00 -8.08 -29.37
CA MET A 1 -59.72 -8.44 -28.13
C MET A 1 -58.79 -8.68 -26.94
N VAL A 2 -57.59 -9.24 -27.10
CA VAL A 2 -56.59 -9.38 -26.00
C VAL A 2 -56.00 -8.03 -25.56
N GLU A 3 -55.91 -7.05 -26.46
CA GLU A 3 -55.39 -5.71 -26.18
C GLU A 3 -56.15 -4.94 -25.07
N ASP A 4 -57.45 -5.18 -24.90
CA ASP A 4 -58.28 -4.44 -23.91
C ASP A 4 -57.92 -4.77 -22.45
N LEU A 5 -57.33 -5.92 -22.18
CA LEU A 5 -56.92 -6.31 -20.81
C LEU A 5 -55.61 -5.65 -20.36
N THR A 6 -54.84 -5.11 -21.31
CA THR A 6 -53.53 -4.52 -21.03
C THR A 6 -53.50 -3.00 -21.22
N LYS A 7 -54.58 -2.41 -21.73
CA LYS A 7 -54.69 -0.99 -22.03
C LYS A 7 -55.20 -0.22 -20.80
N LYS A 8 -54.30 0.43 -20.07
CA LYS A 8 -54.67 1.36 -19.00
C LYS A 8 -55.26 2.63 -19.60
N LEU A 9 -56.58 2.81 -19.47
CA LEU A 9 -57.23 4.09 -19.76
C LEU A 9 -56.86 5.11 -18.67
N PRO A 10 -56.69 6.40 -18.99
CA PRO A 10 -56.28 7.43 -18.03
C PRO A 10 -57.28 7.69 -16.88
N ALA A 11 -58.48 7.10 -16.95
CA ALA A 11 -59.47 7.06 -15.87
C ALA A 11 -59.77 5.60 -15.47
N ASP A 12 -58.76 4.88 -15.00
CA ASP A 12 -58.90 3.50 -14.51
C ASP A 12 -59.44 3.55 -13.06
N LEU A 13 -60.76 3.58 -12.94
CA LEU A 13 -61.45 3.43 -11.66
C LEU A 13 -61.18 2.03 -11.13
N GLN A 14 -60.65 1.91 -9.90
CA GLN A 14 -60.39 0.62 -9.27
C GLN A 14 -61.64 -0.26 -9.35
N THR A 15 -61.49 -1.48 -9.87
CA THR A 15 -62.56 -2.45 -9.93
C THR A 15 -63.10 -2.67 -8.51
N PRO A 16 -64.41 -2.48 -8.25
CA PRO A 16 -64.94 -2.59 -6.90
C PRO A 16 -64.72 -4.00 -6.35
N SER A 17 -64.46 -4.09 -5.04
CA SER A 17 -64.00 -5.32 -4.35
C SER A 17 -64.97 -6.50 -4.41
N ASN A 18 -66.20 -6.26 -4.91
CA ASN A 18 -67.24 -7.27 -5.09
C ASN A 18 -67.20 -7.97 -6.46
N ILE A 19 -66.31 -7.58 -7.38
CA ILE A 19 -66.08 -8.27 -8.66
C ILE A 19 -64.87 -9.19 -8.52
N ARG A 20 -65.02 -10.47 -8.86
CA ARG A 20 -63.92 -11.45 -8.92
C ARG A 20 -63.80 -12.01 -10.33
N THR A 21 -62.58 -11.97 -10.89
CA THR A 21 -62.28 -12.65 -12.16
C THR A 21 -61.84 -14.08 -11.86
N GLU A 22 -62.58 -15.06 -12.36
CA GLU A 22 -62.19 -16.47 -12.32
C GLU A 22 -61.71 -16.92 -13.69
N VAL A 23 -60.67 -17.74 -13.71
CA VAL A 23 -60.11 -18.33 -14.91
C VAL A 23 -60.18 -19.85 -14.81
N PHE A 24 -60.77 -20.50 -15.81
CA PHE A 24 -60.77 -21.96 -15.91
C PHE A 24 -60.44 -22.39 -17.34
N TYR A 25 -59.89 -23.60 -17.46
CA TYR A 25 -59.53 -24.17 -18.74
C TYR A 25 -60.68 -25.01 -19.30
N ASP A 26 -61.14 -24.68 -20.50
CA ASP A 26 -62.12 -25.48 -21.24
C ASP A 26 -61.41 -26.44 -22.20
N TYR A 27 -61.41 -27.72 -21.85
CA TYR A 27 -60.74 -28.79 -22.60
C TYR A 27 -61.38 -29.07 -23.97
N LYS A 28 -62.66 -28.72 -24.17
CA LYS A 28 -63.35 -28.98 -25.45
C LYS A 28 -62.95 -27.97 -26.51
N THR A 29 -62.76 -26.72 -26.11
CA THR A 29 -62.39 -25.62 -27.02
C THR A 29 -60.88 -25.32 -26.99
N ASN A 30 -60.12 -25.95 -26.08
CA ASN A 30 -58.69 -25.72 -25.85
C ASN A 30 -58.40 -24.23 -25.60
N ARG A 31 -59.20 -23.61 -24.72
CA ARG A 31 -59.09 -22.18 -24.38
C ARG A 31 -59.28 -21.96 -22.88
N TYR A 32 -58.58 -20.95 -22.36
CA TYR A 32 -58.81 -20.41 -21.03
C TYR A 32 -59.94 -19.40 -21.08
N VAL A 33 -60.99 -19.61 -20.29
CA VAL A 33 -62.17 -18.74 -20.22
C VAL A 33 -62.07 -17.89 -18.96
N PHE A 34 -62.15 -16.57 -19.15
CA PHE A 34 -62.17 -15.59 -18.07
C PHE A 34 -63.59 -15.10 -17.86
N GLN A 35 -64.08 -15.20 -16.63
CA GLN A 35 -65.41 -14.74 -16.25
C GLN A 35 -65.33 -13.80 -15.05
N ASN A 36 -65.97 -12.64 -15.15
CA ASN A 36 -66.14 -11.75 -14.01
C ASN A 36 -67.43 -12.12 -13.28
N LYS A 37 -67.34 -12.38 -11.97
CA LYS A 37 -68.49 -12.71 -11.13
C LYS A 37 -68.73 -11.63 -10.08
N VAL A 38 -70.01 -11.34 -9.84
CA VAL A 38 -70.49 -10.61 -8.66
C VAL A 38 -71.35 -11.58 -7.84
N GLY A 39 -70.81 -12.04 -6.71
CA GLY A 39 -71.35 -13.22 -6.01
C GLY A 39 -71.28 -14.45 -6.92
N ASP A 40 -72.41 -15.14 -7.12
CA ASP A 40 -72.51 -16.32 -8.00
C ASP A 40 -72.96 -16.00 -9.44
N LYS A 41 -73.25 -14.72 -9.74
CA LYS A 41 -73.70 -14.33 -11.08
C LYS A 41 -72.52 -13.90 -11.94
N VAL A 42 -72.38 -14.53 -13.10
CA VAL A 42 -71.45 -14.10 -14.15
C VAL A 42 -71.96 -12.78 -14.74
N THR A 43 -71.09 -11.78 -14.73
CA THR A 43 -71.32 -10.42 -15.21
C THR A 43 -70.40 -10.14 -16.39
N GLY A 44 -70.95 -9.64 -17.49
CA GLY A 44 -70.20 -9.35 -18.72
C GLY A 44 -70.04 -10.56 -19.65
N ILE A 45 -69.42 -10.32 -20.81
CA ILE A 45 -69.15 -11.35 -21.81
C ILE A 45 -67.82 -12.04 -21.43
N PRO A 46 -67.80 -13.37 -21.26
CA PRO A 46 -66.55 -14.08 -21.03
C PRO A 46 -65.61 -13.93 -22.22
N PHE A 47 -64.34 -13.65 -21.97
CA PHE A 47 -63.33 -13.64 -23.02
C PHE A 47 -62.47 -14.90 -22.92
N THR A 48 -61.95 -15.36 -24.05
CA THR A 48 -61.21 -16.62 -24.12
C THR A 48 -59.83 -16.43 -24.74
N MET A 49 -58.82 -17.00 -24.10
CA MET A 49 -57.43 -17.00 -24.57
C MET A 49 -57.01 -18.40 -24.98
N THR A 50 -56.16 -18.51 -25.99
CA THR A 50 -55.44 -19.75 -26.26
C THR A 50 -54.41 -20.04 -25.14
N PRO A 51 -53.92 -21.28 -24.98
CA PRO A 51 -52.92 -21.59 -23.97
C PRO A 51 -51.63 -20.76 -24.11
N ALA A 52 -51.22 -20.46 -25.34
CA ALA A 52 -50.05 -19.62 -25.61
C ALA A 52 -50.26 -18.18 -25.14
N GLU A 53 -51.42 -17.57 -25.46
CA GLU A 53 -51.77 -16.21 -25.03
C GLU A 53 -51.92 -16.13 -23.50
N TYR A 54 -52.47 -17.15 -22.86
CA TYR A 54 -52.60 -17.22 -21.40
C TYR A 54 -51.22 -17.29 -20.70
N MET A 55 -50.29 -18.05 -21.27
CA MET A 55 -48.92 -18.15 -20.75
C MET A 55 -48.19 -16.81 -20.85
N GLU A 56 -48.35 -16.09 -21.95
CA GLU A 56 -47.75 -14.76 -22.12
C GLU A 56 -48.38 -13.73 -21.16
N TYR A 57 -49.71 -13.77 -20.99
CA TYR A 57 -50.43 -12.93 -20.03
C TYR A 57 -49.95 -13.15 -18.59
N THR A 58 -49.91 -14.42 -18.13
CA THR A 58 -49.47 -14.77 -16.76
C THR A 58 -48.01 -14.41 -16.53
N LEU A 59 -47.13 -14.60 -17.52
CA LEU A 59 -45.73 -14.17 -17.44
C LEU A 59 -45.63 -12.66 -17.24
N LYS A 60 -46.37 -11.87 -18.03
CA LYS A 60 -46.38 -10.41 -17.92
C LYS A 60 -46.92 -9.94 -16.57
N GLU A 61 -48.03 -10.51 -16.11
CA GLU A 61 -48.62 -10.21 -14.80
C GLU A 61 -47.65 -10.55 -13.65
N SER A 62 -46.97 -11.70 -13.72
CA SER A 62 -46.00 -12.12 -12.72
C SER A 62 -44.80 -11.18 -12.64
N ASN A 63 -44.29 -10.71 -13.78
CA ASN A 63 -43.20 -9.73 -13.84
C ASN A 63 -43.64 -8.39 -13.26
N ASP A 64 -44.81 -7.88 -13.66
CA ASP A 64 -45.34 -6.62 -13.15
C ASP A 64 -45.59 -6.68 -11.63
N LYS A 65 -46.12 -7.81 -11.13
CA LYS A 65 -46.30 -8.04 -9.69
C LYS A 65 -44.97 -8.10 -8.96
N TYR A 66 -43.99 -8.84 -9.48
CA TYR A 66 -42.63 -8.92 -8.91
C TYR A 66 -41.97 -7.53 -8.80
N PHE A 67 -42.07 -6.69 -9.84
CA PHE A 67 -41.51 -5.34 -9.80
C PHE A 67 -42.29 -4.40 -8.88
N LYS A 68 -43.62 -4.54 -8.77
CA LYS A 68 -44.42 -3.80 -7.79
C LYS A 68 -44.07 -4.20 -6.35
N ASP A 69 -43.96 -5.49 -6.07
CA ASP A 69 -43.60 -6.01 -4.74
C ASP A 69 -42.20 -5.54 -4.36
N ARG A 70 -41.21 -5.61 -5.28
CA ARG A 70 -39.87 -5.05 -5.04
C ARG A 70 -39.88 -3.54 -4.79
N ASN A 71 -40.70 -2.78 -5.52
CA ASN A 71 -40.80 -1.32 -5.34
C ASN A 71 -41.57 -0.93 -4.06
N ALA A 72 -42.51 -1.76 -3.60
CA ALA A 72 -43.19 -1.60 -2.32
C ALA A 72 -42.23 -1.86 -1.16
N ILE A 73 -41.42 -2.93 -1.24
CA ILE A 73 -40.33 -3.21 -0.29
C ILE A 73 -39.35 -2.03 -0.25
N ARG A 74 -38.95 -1.49 -1.42
CA ARG A 74 -38.06 -0.31 -1.49
C ARG A 74 -38.65 1.01 -0.98
N LYS A 75 -39.97 1.11 -0.80
CA LYS A 75 -40.63 2.29 -0.20
C LYS A 75 -40.78 2.18 1.31
N GLU A 76 -40.73 0.96 1.85
CA GLU A 76 -40.63 0.70 3.30
C GLU A 76 -39.18 0.69 3.80
N ASP A 77 -38.20 0.55 2.91
CA ASP A 77 -36.79 0.79 3.18
C ASP A 77 -36.55 2.28 3.54
N LYS A 78 -36.64 2.59 4.84
CA LYS A 78 -35.84 3.65 5.45
C LYS A 78 -34.38 3.46 5.00
N PRO A 79 -33.59 4.55 4.82
CA PRO A 79 -32.17 4.41 4.52
C PRO A 79 -31.54 3.45 5.53
N ALA A 80 -30.76 2.47 5.05
CA ALA A 80 -30.06 1.47 5.84
C ALA A 80 -29.38 2.12 7.05
N GLY A 81 -30.11 2.13 8.15
CA GLY A 81 -29.80 2.86 9.36
C GLY A 81 -29.98 1.86 10.47
N LYS A 82 -28.88 1.20 10.83
CA LYS A 82 -28.66 0.44 12.06
C LYS A 82 -29.96 0.02 12.75
N GLU A 83 -30.61 -1.04 12.27
CA GLU A 83 -31.66 -1.66 13.07
C GLU A 83 -30.97 -2.50 14.16
N PRO A 84 -31.05 -2.11 15.44
CA PRO A 84 -30.58 -2.97 16.51
C PRO A 84 -31.47 -4.23 16.52
N LEU A 85 -30.84 -5.40 16.34
CA LEU A 85 -31.50 -6.68 16.50
C LEU A 85 -32.19 -6.74 17.88
N PRO A 86 -33.36 -7.40 18.02
CA PRO A 86 -33.96 -7.65 19.32
C PRO A 86 -33.06 -8.63 20.07
N PHE A 87 -32.16 -8.11 20.92
CA PHE A 87 -31.31 -8.95 21.76
C PHE A 87 -32.19 -9.74 22.75
N PHE A 88 -32.10 -11.07 22.69
CA PHE A 88 -32.81 -11.98 23.57
C PHE A 88 -32.26 -11.90 25.00
N ASN A 89 -32.94 -11.16 25.87
CA ASN A 89 -32.73 -11.26 27.32
C ASN A 89 -33.62 -12.38 27.86
N LEU A 90 -33.07 -13.60 27.97
CA LEU A 90 -33.76 -14.73 28.61
C LEU A 90 -33.39 -14.80 30.10
N ARG A 91 -34.41 -14.89 30.96
CA ARG A 91 -34.27 -15.30 32.37
C ARG A 91 -35.15 -16.52 32.60
N ARG A 92 -34.55 -17.67 32.91
CA ARG A 92 -35.27 -18.87 33.37
C ARG A 92 -34.77 -19.25 34.76
N SER A 93 -35.69 -19.37 35.71
CA SER A 93 -35.45 -20.05 36.98
C SER A 93 -35.67 -21.55 36.78
N ASN A 94 -34.68 -22.35 37.14
CA ASN A 94 -34.76 -23.81 37.15
C ASN A 94 -34.28 -24.26 38.53
N THR A 95 -35.19 -24.82 39.33
CA THR A 95 -34.91 -25.23 40.72
C THR A 95 -33.85 -26.33 40.84
N LEU A 96 -33.61 -27.11 39.78
CA LEU A 96 -32.58 -28.16 39.75
C LEU A 96 -31.14 -27.65 39.57
N LEU A 97 -30.95 -26.39 39.14
CA LEU A 97 -29.62 -25.82 38.89
C LEU A 97 -29.11 -24.95 40.05
N GLU A 98 -30.00 -24.56 40.98
CA GLU A 98 -29.68 -23.67 42.10
C GLU A 98 -28.78 -24.34 43.16
N ASP A 99 -28.91 -25.66 43.36
CA ASP A 99 -28.10 -26.41 44.34
C ASP A 99 -26.61 -26.48 43.98
N VAL A 100 -26.26 -26.38 42.70
CA VAL A 100 -24.87 -26.54 42.20
C VAL A 100 -24.26 -25.19 41.79
N PHE A 101 -25.05 -24.27 41.22
CA PHE A 101 -24.56 -23.01 40.66
C PHE A 101 -25.06 -21.75 41.39
N GLY A 102 -25.82 -21.95 42.47
CA GLY A 102 -26.38 -20.90 43.33
C GLY A 102 -27.57 -20.15 42.72
N PRO A 103 -28.14 -19.19 43.47
CA PRO A 103 -29.38 -18.52 43.11
C PRO A 103 -29.18 -17.57 41.92
N GLY A 104 -30.20 -17.43 41.05
CA GLY A 104 -30.21 -16.44 39.98
C GLY A 104 -30.53 -16.98 38.57
N GLY A 105 -30.56 -18.30 38.39
CA GLY A 105 -30.92 -18.94 37.13
C GLY A 105 -29.99 -18.59 35.96
N ILE A 106 -30.46 -18.78 34.72
CA ILE A 106 -29.66 -18.45 33.53
C ILE A 106 -30.00 -17.03 33.08
N GLN A 107 -28.99 -16.15 32.98
CA GLN A 107 -29.10 -14.80 32.44
C GLN A 107 -28.19 -14.67 31.21
N LEU A 108 -28.77 -14.40 30.04
CA LEU A 108 -28.04 -14.12 28.80
C LEU A 108 -28.22 -12.65 28.42
N THR A 109 -27.11 -11.93 28.22
CA THR A 109 -27.07 -10.58 27.67
C THR A 109 -26.19 -10.57 26.43
N THR A 110 -26.74 -10.14 25.31
CA THR A 110 -26.03 -10.04 24.03
C THR A 110 -26.11 -8.60 23.54
N GLN A 111 -25.01 -8.06 23.02
CA GLN A 111 -24.89 -6.71 22.49
C GLN A 111 -23.99 -6.75 21.25
N GLY A 112 -24.24 -5.92 20.24
CA GLY A 112 -23.38 -5.87 19.06
C GLY A 112 -24.12 -5.57 17.76
N SER A 113 -23.44 -5.74 16.65
CA SER A 113 -24.02 -5.66 15.31
C SER A 113 -23.39 -6.71 14.41
N ILE A 114 -24.20 -7.26 13.52
CA ILE A 114 -23.75 -8.15 12.47
C ILE A 114 -24.15 -7.49 11.16
N GLU A 115 -23.18 -7.09 10.37
CA GLU A 115 -23.36 -6.61 9.01
C GLU A 115 -22.83 -7.67 8.06
N LEU A 116 -23.60 -7.97 7.02
CA LEU A 116 -23.22 -8.95 6.01
C LEU A 116 -23.29 -8.28 4.65
N SER A 117 -22.13 -7.96 4.09
CA SER A 117 -22.03 -7.50 2.72
C SER A 117 -21.91 -8.71 1.80
N SER A 118 -22.78 -8.77 0.79
CA SER A 118 -22.80 -9.83 -0.21
C SER A 118 -22.95 -9.20 -1.59
N GLY A 119 -22.05 -9.53 -2.50
CA GLY A 119 -22.01 -8.98 -3.86
C GLY A 119 -21.54 -10.00 -4.89
N LEU A 120 -21.89 -9.75 -6.15
CA LEU A 120 -21.32 -10.48 -7.27
C LEU A 120 -20.39 -9.54 -8.04
N ILE A 121 -19.08 -9.78 -7.94
CA ILE A 121 -18.07 -8.97 -8.64
C ILE A 121 -17.74 -9.64 -9.96
N ARG A 122 -17.95 -8.92 -11.07
CA ARG A 122 -17.56 -9.34 -12.42
C ARG A 122 -16.47 -8.42 -12.95
N ASN A 123 -15.25 -8.93 -13.04
CA ASN A 123 -14.12 -8.22 -13.62
C ASN A 123 -13.92 -8.66 -15.07
N VAL A 124 -13.91 -7.69 -15.99
CA VAL A 124 -13.61 -7.88 -17.40
C VAL A 124 -12.34 -7.12 -17.74
N ILE A 125 -11.34 -7.81 -18.25
CA ILE A 125 -10.06 -7.25 -18.65
C ILE A 125 -9.88 -7.50 -20.15
N ASP A 126 -9.95 -6.44 -20.94
CA ASP A 126 -9.77 -6.50 -22.40
C ASP A 126 -8.29 -6.48 -22.79
N ASN A 127 -7.50 -7.35 -22.16
CA ASN A 127 -6.10 -7.52 -22.51
C ASN A 127 -5.94 -8.72 -23.48
N PRO A 128 -5.55 -8.47 -24.75
CA PRO A 128 -5.40 -9.52 -25.75
C PRO A 128 -4.30 -10.53 -25.41
N THR A 129 -3.34 -10.19 -24.54
CA THR A 129 -2.28 -11.11 -24.10
C THR A 129 -2.77 -12.17 -23.12
N LEU A 130 -3.92 -11.94 -22.47
CA LEU A 130 -4.54 -12.93 -21.60
C LEU A 130 -5.42 -13.89 -22.42
N PRO A 131 -5.43 -15.20 -22.09
CA PRO A 131 -6.41 -16.14 -22.64
C PRO A 131 -7.85 -15.67 -22.38
N GLU A 132 -8.77 -15.86 -23.33
CA GLU A 132 -10.15 -15.36 -23.22
C GLU A 132 -10.88 -15.80 -21.94
N ARG A 133 -10.63 -17.04 -21.49
CA ARG A 133 -11.16 -17.56 -20.21
C ARG A 133 -10.70 -16.77 -18.98
N SER A 134 -9.53 -16.15 -19.04
CA SER A 134 -8.92 -15.36 -17.96
C SER A 134 -9.28 -13.88 -18.03
N ARG A 135 -9.89 -13.43 -19.14
CA ARG A 135 -10.37 -12.04 -19.32
C ARG A 135 -11.66 -11.74 -18.58
N LYS A 136 -12.45 -12.76 -18.25
CA LYS A 136 -13.74 -12.61 -17.55
C LYS A 136 -13.72 -13.44 -16.27
N ARG A 137 -13.66 -12.77 -15.12
CA ARG A 137 -13.73 -13.42 -13.81
C ARG A 137 -14.94 -12.92 -13.05
N THR A 138 -15.84 -13.84 -12.73
CA THR A 138 -16.96 -13.58 -11.83
C THR A 138 -16.66 -14.27 -10.50
N ARG A 139 -16.74 -13.53 -9.39
CA ARG A 139 -16.64 -14.08 -8.04
C ARG A 139 -17.80 -13.60 -7.19
N PHE A 140 -18.27 -14.48 -6.32
CA PHE A 140 -19.11 -14.11 -5.20
C PHE A 140 -18.22 -13.49 -4.13
N ASP A 141 -18.61 -12.31 -3.65
CA ASP A 141 -17.91 -11.54 -2.64
C ASP A 141 -18.78 -11.51 -1.39
N LEU A 142 -18.27 -12.05 -0.29
CA LEU A 142 -18.98 -12.14 0.97
C LEU A 142 -18.07 -11.60 2.07
N ASP A 143 -18.50 -10.52 2.71
CA ASP A 143 -17.74 -9.83 3.74
C ASP A 143 -18.61 -9.64 5.00
N PRO A 144 -18.54 -10.58 5.95
CA PRO A 144 -19.24 -10.48 7.22
C PRO A 144 -18.46 -9.60 8.21
N GLN A 145 -19.05 -8.49 8.60
CA GLN A 145 -18.58 -7.63 9.69
C GLN A 145 -19.37 -7.94 10.97
N ILE A 146 -18.73 -8.64 11.90
CA ILE A 146 -19.35 -9.10 13.15
C ILE A 146 -18.68 -8.36 14.31
N GLN A 147 -19.48 -7.61 15.06
CA GLN A 147 -19.10 -7.05 16.36
C GLN A 147 -20.08 -7.60 17.40
N LEU A 148 -19.67 -8.57 18.20
CA LEU A 148 -20.55 -9.31 19.09
C LEU A 148 -19.95 -9.41 20.49
N ASN A 149 -20.71 -8.96 21.49
CA ASN A 149 -20.43 -9.15 22.90
C ASN A 149 -21.56 -9.97 23.54
N VAL A 150 -21.24 -11.15 24.03
CA VAL A 150 -22.16 -12.04 24.75
C VAL A 150 -21.64 -12.22 26.16
N ASN A 151 -22.52 -12.06 27.13
CA ASN A 151 -22.27 -12.38 28.52
C ASN A 151 -23.43 -13.26 29.03
N ALA A 152 -23.09 -14.46 29.47
CA ALA A 152 -24.02 -15.43 30.03
C ALA A 152 -23.62 -15.76 31.46
N LYS A 153 -24.54 -15.60 32.40
CA LYS A 153 -24.37 -15.99 33.80
C LYS A 153 -25.29 -17.15 34.14
N VAL A 154 -24.80 -18.12 34.90
CA VAL A 154 -25.61 -19.21 35.46
C VAL A 154 -25.46 -19.16 36.98
N GLY A 155 -26.56 -18.79 37.64
CA GLY A 155 -26.60 -18.50 39.07
C GLY A 155 -25.64 -17.36 39.44
N ASN A 156 -24.92 -17.54 40.54
CA ASN A 156 -23.85 -16.63 40.97
C ASN A 156 -22.43 -17.19 40.72
N LYS A 157 -22.31 -18.47 40.34
CA LYS A 157 -21.01 -19.14 40.23
C LYS A 157 -20.41 -19.17 38.83
N ILE A 158 -21.19 -19.21 37.75
CA ILE A 158 -20.64 -19.32 36.38
C ILE A 158 -20.88 -18.03 35.60
N ASN A 159 -19.83 -17.57 34.93
CA ASN A 159 -19.85 -16.45 34.00
C ASN A 159 -19.11 -16.83 32.70
N PHE A 160 -19.79 -16.69 31.58
CA PHE A 160 -19.25 -16.90 30.24
C PHE A 160 -19.31 -15.58 29.45
N GLY A 161 -18.15 -15.06 29.06
CA GLY A 161 -18.00 -13.91 28.19
C GLY A 161 -17.43 -14.31 26.84
N LEU A 162 -18.06 -13.85 25.76
CA LEU A 162 -17.57 -13.94 24.38
C LEU A 162 -17.56 -12.54 23.79
N ASN A 163 -16.40 -12.09 23.32
CA ASN A 163 -16.24 -10.92 22.47
C ASN A 163 -15.66 -11.37 21.14
N TYR A 164 -16.36 -11.06 20.05
CA TYR A 164 -15.96 -11.40 18.70
C TYR A 164 -16.08 -10.16 17.81
N ASP A 165 -14.96 -9.69 17.31
CA ASP A 165 -14.85 -8.52 16.44
C ASP A 165 -14.00 -8.88 15.20
N THR A 166 -14.62 -8.83 14.03
CA THR A 166 -13.92 -9.11 12.75
C THR A 166 -13.02 -7.99 12.29
N ASP A 167 -13.18 -6.77 12.82
CA ASP A 167 -12.46 -5.56 12.41
C ASP A 167 -11.36 -5.14 13.41
N ALA A 168 -11.11 -5.95 14.44
CA ALA A 168 -10.09 -5.65 15.43
C ALA A 168 -8.67 -5.73 14.85
N ALA A 169 -7.86 -4.70 15.11
CA ALA A 169 -6.47 -4.61 14.63
C ALA A 169 -5.54 -5.69 15.22
N PHE A 170 -5.85 -6.21 16.42
CA PHE A 170 -5.09 -7.26 17.10
C PHE A 170 -5.90 -8.53 17.25
N ASN A 171 -5.31 -9.69 16.92
CA ASN A 171 -5.98 -10.99 16.98
C ASN A 171 -6.48 -11.35 18.40
N PHE A 172 -5.76 -10.90 19.44
CA PHE A 172 -6.18 -11.11 20.83
C PHE A 172 -7.52 -10.40 21.15
N ASP A 173 -7.74 -9.21 20.59
CA ASP A 173 -8.98 -8.45 20.80
C ASP A 173 -10.11 -8.91 19.89
N ALA A 174 -9.76 -9.44 18.70
CA ALA A 174 -10.72 -9.97 17.73
C ALA A 174 -11.56 -11.13 18.29
N ARG A 175 -10.97 -11.96 19.17
CA ARG A 175 -11.61 -13.20 19.65
C ARG A 175 -11.26 -13.45 21.12
N ARG A 176 -12.12 -12.96 22.01
CA ARG A 176 -11.98 -13.20 23.44
C ARG A 176 -13.08 -14.11 23.94
N VAL A 177 -12.70 -15.25 24.49
CA VAL A 177 -13.59 -16.20 25.15
C VAL A 177 -13.12 -16.36 26.58
N LYS A 178 -14.02 -16.19 27.55
CA LYS A 178 -13.69 -16.40 28.95
C LYS A 178 -14.83 -17.11 29.64
N LEU A 179 -14.61 -18.33 30.08
CA LEU A 179 -15.45 -19.04 31.03
C LEU A 179 -14.83 -18.89 32.42
N ALA A 180 -15.59 -18.46 33.41
CA ALA A 180 -15.15 -18.31 34.78
C ALA A 180 -16.14 -18.98 35.74
N TYR A 181 -15.62 -19.82 36.63
CA TYR A 181 -16.30 -20.31 37.81
C TYR A 181 -15.76 -19.56 39.03
N GLN A 182 -16.65 -19.07 39.88
CA GLN A 182 -16.34 -18.41 41.13
C GLN A 182 -16.97 -19.20 42.28
N GLY A 183 -16.13 -19.74 43.15
CA GLY A 183 -16.56 -20.47 44.34
C GLY A 183 -16.91 -19.54 45.49
N ASP A 184 -17.67 -20.06 46.45
CA ASP A 184 -18.06 -19.31 47.65
C ASP A 184 -16.86 -19.10 48.61
N GLU A 185 -17.06 -18.28 49.65
CA GLU A 185 -16.02 -17.94 50.63
C GLU A 185 -15.41 -19.16 51.36
N ASP A 186 -16.17 -20.25 51.49
CA ASP A 186 -15.74 -21.47 52.17
C ASP A 186 -15.17 -22.55 51.23
N GLU A 187 -15.23 -22.35 49.91
CA GLU A 187 -14.74 -23.33 48.92
C GLU A 187 -13.22 -23.26 48.75
N ILE A 188 -12.58 -24.42 48.51
CA ILE A 188 -11.14 -24.48 48.18
C ILE A 188 -10.88 -23.82 46.82
N ILE A 189 -11.75 -24.07 45.84
CA ILE A 189 -11.64 -23.48 44.50
C ILE A 189 -12.22 -22.07 44.57
N LYS A 190 -11.36 -21.05 44.50
CA LYS A 190 -11.80 -19.66 44.49
C LYS A 190 -12.22 -19.22 43.11
N ASN A 191 -11.35 -19.41 42.13
CA ASN A 191 -11.64 -19.12 40.73
C ASN A 191 -11.11 -20.23 39.82
N MET A 192 -11.86 -20.55 38.79
CA MET A 192 -11.37 -21.38 37.68
C MET A 192 -11.78 -20.71 36.37
N GLU A 193 -10.80 -20.33 35.56
CA GLU A 193 -11.01 -19.64 34.29
C GLU A 193 -10.53 -20.49 33.12
N ALA A 194 -11.22 -20.44 31.98
CA ALA A 194 -10.82 -21.08 30.74
C ALA A 194 -11.01 -20.12 29.55
N GLY A 195 -10.07 -20.14 28.60
CA GLY A 195 -10.00 -19.23 27.46
C GLY A 195 -8.93 -18.15 27.64
N ASN A 196 -9.26 -16.89 27.35
CA ASN A 196 -8.37 -15.75 27.52
C ASN A 196 -8.19 -15.45 29.02
N VAL A 197 -7.04 -15.84 29.56
CA VAL A 197 -6.64 -15.67 30.96
C VAL A 197 -5.42 -14.76 31.07
N SER A 198 -5.21 -14.20 32.25
CA SER A 198 -4.00 -13.47 32.59
C SER A 198 -3.45 -13.90 33.94
N MET A 199 -2.14 -13.90 34.04
CA MET A 199 -1.43 -14.16 35.29
C MET A 199 -0.71 -12.89 35.69
N THR A 200 -0.99 -12.40 36.89
CA THR A 200 -0.21 -11.34 37.52
C THR A 200 0.54 -11.94 38.69
N THR A 201 1.81 -11.59 38.81
CA THR A 201 2.72 -12.06 39.85
C THR A 201 3.14 -10.87 40.69
N GLU A 202 3.23 -11.04 42.00
CA GLU A 202 3.70 -10.00 42.92
C GLU A 202 5.23 -9.84 42.90
N ASN A 203 5.94 -10.76 42.25
CA ASN A 203 7.40 -10.76 42.12
C ASN A 203 7.83 -10.04 40.83
N SER A 204 8.65 -9.00 40.95
CA SER A 204 9.18 -8.23 39.81
C SER A 204 10.18 -9.00 38.93
N LEU A 205 10.72 -10.12 39.41
CA LEU A 205 11.65 -10.97 38.64
C LEU A 205 10.94 -11.96 37.72
N ILE A 206 9.66 -12.25 37.99
CA ILE A 206 8.86 -13.20 37.22
C ILE A 206 7.69 -12.41 36.66
N ASN A 207 7.72 -12.05 35.39
CA ASN A 207 6.58 -11.40 34.74
C ASN A 207 5.52 -12.47 34.44
N GLY A 208 4.36 -12.36 35.10
CA GLY A 208 3.19 -13.15 34.72
C GLY A 208 2.77 -12.81 33.29
N GLY A 209 2.56 -13.84 32.47
CA GLY A 209 2.15 -13.67 31.09
C GLY A 209 0.79 -12.99 30.98
N THR A 210 0.70 -11.97 30.13
CA THR A 210 -0.56 -11.33 29.73
C THR A 210 -0.99 -11.88 28.37
N ALA A 211 -2.30 -11.86 28.11
CA ALA A 211 -2.90 -12.39 26.88
C ALA A 211 -2.57 -13.87 26.63
N LEU A 212 -2.98 -14.73 27.57
CA LEU A 212 -2.79 -16.18 27.50
C LEU A 212 -4.10 -16.85 27.09
N PHE A 213 -4.05 -17.91 26.28
CA PHE A 213 -5.20 -18.77 26.01
C PHE A 213 -5.00 -20.13 26.68
N GLY A 214 -5.84 -20.46 27.67
CA GLY A 214 -5.67 -21.69 28.44
C GLY A 214 -6.59 -21.78 29.65
N ILE A 215 -6.15 -22.51 30.67
CA ILE A 215 -6.89 -22.76 31.91
C ILE A 215 -6.11 -22.15 33.08
N LYS A 216 -6.80 -21.41 33.94
CA LYS A 216 -6.30 -20.86 35.19
C LYS A 216 -7.12 -21.39 36.36
N SER A 217 -6.47 -21.76 37.45
CA SER A 217 -7.13 -22.21 38.67
C SER A 217 -6.48 -21.54 39.88
N ASP A 218 -7.31 -20.91 40.72
CA ASP A 218 -6.93 -20.30 41.98
C ASP A 218 -7.54 -21.12 43.13
N LEU A 219 -6.68 -21.79 43.90
CA LEU A 219 -7.03 -22.63 45.04
C LEU A 219 -6.59 -21.95 46.34
N GLN A 220 -7.40 -22.02 47.39
CA GLN A 220 -7.08 -21.48 48.71
C GLN A 220 -7.26 -22.54 49.80
N PHE A 221 -6.14 -22.89 50.46
CA PHE A 221 -6.09 -23.80 51.60
C PHE A 221 -5.76 -23.00 52.86
N GLY A 222 -6.80 -22.45 53.50
CA GLY A 222 -6.63 -21.54 54.63
C GLY A 222 -5.86 -20.27 54.24
N LYS A 223 -4.60 -20.17 54.69
CA LYS A 223 -3.70 -19.03 54.37
C LYS A 223 -2.85 -19.26 53.12
N LEU A 224 -2.81 -20.47 52.57
CA LEU A 224 -2.04 -20.80 51.36
C LEU A 224 -2.90 -20.57 50.12
N ARG A 225 -2.46 -19.68 49.22
CA ARG A 225 -3.08 -19.48 47.90
C ARG A 225 -2.19 -20.09 46.82
N VAL A 226 -2.73 -21.01 46.04
CA VAL A 226 -2.05 -21.67 44.91
C VAL A 226 -2.76 -21.24 43.63
N SER A 227 -2.07 -20.48 42.78
CA SER A 227 -2.57 -20.07 41.46
C SER A 227 -1.78 -20.80 40.38
N THR A 228 -2.48 -21.54 39.52
CA THR A 228 -1.88 -22.37 38.46
C THR A 228 -2.45 -21.95 37.12
N VAL A 229 -1.59 -21.77 36.11
CA VAL A 229 -1.98 -21.45 34.73
C VAL A 229 -1.31 -22.43 33.78
N LEU A 230 -2.11 -23.06 32.91
CA LEU A 230 -1.67 -23.89 31.79
C LEU A 230 -2.21 -23.25 30.52
N SER A 231 -1.34 -22.65 29.72
CA SER A 231 -1.76 -21.84 28.58
C SER A 231 -0.73 -21.76 27.48
N GLN A 232 -1.22 -21.38 26.30
CA GLN A 232 -0.42 -20.91 25.18
C GLN A 232 -0.36 -19.37 25.23
N GLN A 233 0.84 -18.82 25.10
CA GLN A 233 1.04 -17.37 25.02
C GLN A 233 0.82 -16.89 23.59
N GLU A 234 -0.12 -15.96 23.42
CA GLU A 234 -0.51 -15.40 22.11
C GLU A 234 0.08 -13.98 21.89
N SER A 235 1.06 -13.58 22.71
CA SER A 235 1.65 -12.23 22.70
C SER A 235 3.18 -12.25 22.72
N GLU A 236 3.80 -11.32 21.99
CA GLU A 236 5.25 -11.07 22.03
C GLU A 236 5.53 -9.88 22.97
N SER A 237 6.41 -10.08 23.95
CA SER A 237 6.85 -8.99 24.83
C SER A 237 7.95 -8.18 24.13
N ARG A 238 7.69 -6.89 23.89
CA ARG A 238 8.72 -5.95 23.41
C ARG A 238 9.07 -4.98 24.52
N THR A 239 10.30 -5.07 25.03
CA THR A 239 10.82 -4.11 26.01
C THR A 239 11.35 -2.88 25.28
N ILE A 240 10.73 -1.73 25.51
CA ILE A 240 11.21 -0.45 24.99
C ILE A 240 11.85 0.30 26.15
N SER A 241 13.17 0.46 26.11
CA SER A 241 13.87 1.29 27.09
C SER A 241 13.69 2.76 26.74
N SER A 242 12.81 3.45 27.44
CA SER A 242 12.67 4.92 27.37
C SER A 242 13.34 5.54 28.57
N ARG A 243 14.39 6.35 28.35
CA ARG A 243 15.07 7.10 29.42
C ARG A 243 14.67 8.56 29.32
N GLY A 244 13.61 8.93 30.04
CA GLY A 244 13.12 10.30 30.17
C GLY A 244 12.48 10.83 28.88
N ALA A 245 11.21 10.49 28.63
CA ALA A 245 10.35 10.96 27.53
C ALA A 245 10.90 10.85 26.08
N VAL A 246 12.14 10.39 25.91
CA VAL A 246 12.84 10.31 24.62
C VAL A 246 13.13 8.84 24.33
N GLN A 247 12.65 8.40 23.18
CA GLN A 247 12.90 7.08 22.64
C GLN A 247 14.27 7.07 21.97
N THR A 248 15.22 6.32 22.52
CA THR A 248 16.51 6.05 21.89
C THR A 248 16.48 4.66 21.27
N THR A 249 16.72 4.58 19.96
CA THR A 249 16.81 3.30 19.24
C THR A 249 18.28 3.01 18.95
N PRO A 250 18.86 1.92 19.50
CA PRO A 250 20.20 1.51 19.10
C PRO A 250 20.21 1.12 17.63
N PHE A 251 21.30 1.44 16.93
CA PHE A 251 21.53 1.03 15.55
C PHE A 251 22.94 0.45 15.44
N GLU A 252 23.12 -0.46 14.48
CA GLU A 252 24.40 -1.06 14.14
C GLU A 252 24.51 -1.01 12.62
N ILE A 253 25.67 -0.57 12.12
CA ILE A 253 25.93 -0.42 10.69
C ILE A 253 27.30 -1.02 10.43
N ASN A 254 27.36 -1.97 9.49
CA ASN A 254 28.62 -2.55 9.08
C ASN A 254 29.38 -1.62 8.13
N ALA A 255 30.72 -1.72 8.11
CA ALA A 255 31.56 -0.85 7.29
C ALA A 255 31.29 -0.97 5.79
N ASP A 256 30.80 -2.13 5.32
CA ASP A 256 30.42 -2.41 3.93
C ASP A 256 28.99 -1.96 3.57
N GLN A 257 28.18 -1.54 4.55
CA GLN A 257 26.79 -1.10 4.36
C GLN A 257 26.68 0.41 4.07
N TYR A 258 27.55 0.93 3.21
CA TYR A 258 27.43 2.31 2.72
C TYR A 258 26.21 2.47 1.80
N ASP A 259 25.70 3.69 1.65
CA ASP A 259 24.54 4.02 0.81
C ASP A 259 24.94 4.04 -0.68
N GLU A 260 24.92 2.86 -1.30
CA GLU A 260 25.35 2.63 -2.68
C GLU A 260 24.45 3.32 -3.72
N ASN A 261 25.03 3.70 -4.86
CA ASN A 261 24.32 4.23 -6.03
C ASN A 261 23.50 5.51 -5.78
N ARG A 262 23.82 6.24 -4.71
CA ARG A 262 23.12 7.46 -4.31
C ARG A 262 23.99 8.71 -4.34
N HIS A 263 25.27 8.57 -3.98
CA HIS A 263 26.17 9.69 -3.75
C HIS A 263 27.35 9.64 -4.71
N PHE A 264 27.58 10.73 -5.45
CA PHE A 264 28.60 10.79 -6.49
C PHE A 264 29.36 12.11 -6.47
N PHE A 265 30.69 12.06 -6.53
CA PHE A 265 31.52 13.21 -6.85
C PHE A 265 31.27 13.67 -8.29
N LEU A 266 31.35 14.98 -8.55
CA LEU A 266 31.11 15.52 -9.89
C LEU A 266 32.30 15.29 -10.86
N SER A 267 33.49 15.05 -10.34
CA SER A 267 34.74 14.82 -11.08
C SER A 267 35.80 14.24 -10.14
N HIS A 268 36.86 13.62 -10.69
CA HIS A 268 37.98 13.10 -9.90
C HIS A 268 38.70 14.21 -9.10
N TYR A 269 38.74 15.44 -9.62
CA TYR A 269 39.28 16.58 -8.87
C TYR A 269 38.59 16.77 -7.50
N PHE A 270 37.26 16.65 -7.45
CA PHE A 270 36.50 16.80 -6.20
C PHE A 270 36.74 15.65 -5.25
N ARG A 271 36.83 14.43 -5.77
CA ARG A 271 37.18 13.24 -5.00
C ARG A 271 38.55 13.38 -4.34
N ASP A 272 39.57 13.70 -5.13
CA ASP A 272 40.97 13.72 -4.67
C ASP A 272 41.26 14.89 -3.71
N ASN A 273 40.38 15.90 -3.69
CA ASN A 273 40.46 17.04 -2.78
C ASN A 273 39.46 16.99 -1.62
N TYR A 274 38.57 15.98 -1.56
CA TYR A 274 37.53 15.89 -0.53
C TYR A 274 38.12 15.83 0.88
N ASP A 275 39.06 14.91 1.12
CA ASP A 275 39.69 14.74 2.45
C ASP A 275 40.51 15.96 2.86
N LYS A 276 41.18 16.61 1.89
CA LYS A 276 41.94 17.84 2.12
C LYS A 276 41.02 18.99 2.51
N ALA A 277 39.87 19.11 1.84
CA ALA A 277 38.88 20.13 2.13
C ALA A 277 38.24 19.96 3.52
N LEU A 278 38.18 18.72 4.04
CA LEU A 278 37.59 18.40 5.34
C LEU A 278 38.60 18.24 6.48
N ALA A 279 39.89 18.47 6.24
CA ALA A 279 40.93 18.28 7.25
C ALA A 279 40.75 19.14 8.53
N LYS A 280 40.03 20.26 8.45
CA LYS A 280 39.81 21.20 9.58
C LYS A 280 38.33 21.48 9.83
N LEU A 281 37.56 20.46 10.17
CA LEU A 281 36.16 20.61 10.59
C LEU A 281 36.03 21.61 11.77
N PRO A 282 34.99 22.46 11.81
CA PRO A 282 33.83 22.51 10.90
C PRO A 282 34.04 23.37 9.64
N TYR A 283 35.22 23.96 9.45
CA TYR A 283 35.52 24.83 8.31
C TYR A 283 35.92 24.00 7.08
N VAL A 284 35.17 24.13 5.99
CA VAL A 284 35.47 23.46 4.72
C VAL A 284 36.52 24.26 3.96
N GLN A 285 37.73 23.69 3.82
CA GLN A 285 38.86 24.29 3.12
C GLN A 285 38.76 24.09 1.59
N SER A 286 37.73 24.68 0.97
CA SER A 286 37.55 24.66 -0.48
C SER A 286 37.31 26.07 -1.03
N ALA A 287 38.00 26.39 -2.12
CA ALA A 287 37.79 27.63 -2.87
C ALA A 287 36.74 27.47 -4.00
N VAL A 288 36.16 26.28 -4.14
CA VAL A 288 35.12 26.00 -5.13
C VAL A 288 33.74 26.36 -4.57
N SER A 289 32.91 26.94 -5.42
CA SER A 289 31.47 27.10 -5.17
C SER A 289 30.68 26.77 -6.43
N ILE A 290 29.97 25.65 -6.44
CA ILE A 290 29.08 25.26 -7.55
C ILE A 290 27.85 26.16 -7.54
N THR A 291 27.61 26.82 -8.66
CA THR A 291 26.52 27.78 -8.86
C THR A 291 25.33 27.15 -9.57
N ARG A 292 25.58 26.19 -10.47
CA ARG A 292 24.55 25.51 -11.24
C ARG A 292 24.91 24.05 -11.47
N LEU A 293 23.92 23.16 -11.36
CA LEU A 293 24.05 21.73 -11.60
C LEU A 293 22.78 21.20 -12.27
N GLU A 294 22.92 20.58 -13.44
CA GLU A 294 21.87 19.79 -14.09
C GLU A 294 22.25 18.30 -13.98
N VAL A 295 21.32 17.48 -13.50
CA VAL A 295 21.53 16.05 -13.29
C VAL A 295 20.58 15.28 -14.19
N TRP A 296 21.14 14.39 -15.01
CA TRP A 296 20.41 13.62 -16.01
C TRP A 296 20.53 12.12 -15.73
N VAL A 297 19.40 11.43 -15.87
CA VAL A 297 19.31 9.99 -15.65
C VAL A 297 18.62 9.28 -16.80
N THR A 298 18.87 7.98 -16.94
CA THR A 298 18.13 7.12 -17.86
C THR A 298 16.63 7.20 -17.59
N ASN A 299 15.84 7.39 -18.64
CA ASN A 299 14.41 7.53 -18.51
C ASN A 299 13.70 6.18 -18.59
N LYS A 300 13.35 5.62 -17.44
CA LYS A 300 12.60 4.35 -17.35
C LYS A 300 11.09 4.52 -17.36
N ARG A 301 10.62 5.75 -17.17
CA ARG A 301 9.19 6.07 -17.16
C ARG A 301 8.89 6.71 -18.50
N SER A 302 7.75 6.41 -19.11
CA SER A 302 7.37 7.03 -20.40
C SER A 302 6.97 8.51 -20.26
N SER A 303 7.63 9.28 -19.38
CA SER A 303 7.47 10.72 -19.20
C SER A 303 8.60 11.41 -19.96
N TYR A 304 8.24 12.13 -21.01
CA TYR A 304 9.18 12.80 -21.93
C TYR A 304 9.26 14.31 -21.70
N ASP A 305 8.82 14.78 -20.53
CA ASP A 305 8.83 16.20 -20.19
C ASP A 305 10.29 16.68 -20.09
N GLN A 306 10.67 17.62 -20.97
CA GLN A 306 12.06 18.11 -21.12
C GLN A 306 13.10 17.02 -21.43
N ALA A 307 12.70 15.88 -22.01
CA ALA A 307 13.64 14.83 -22.36
C ALA A 307 14.62 15.27 -23.46
N ARG A 308 15.88 14.87 -23.33
CA ARG A 308 16.94 15.17 -24.30
C ARG A 308 17.81 13.95 -24.54
N ASP A 309 18.33 13.83 -25.75
CA ASP A 309 19.39 12.88 -26.04
C ASP A 309 20.69 13.36 -25.38
N ILE A 310 21.45 12.42 -24.82
CA ILE A 310 22.66 12.71 -24.07
C ILE A 310 23.75 11.74 -24.48
N LEU A 311 24.94 12.30 -24.69
CA LEU A 311 26.19 11.58 -24.75
C LEU A 311 26.99 11.89 -23.48
N ALA A 312 27.00 10.94 -22.55
CA ALA A 312 27.69 11.05 -21.28
C ALA A 312 29.11 10.48 -21.42
N LEU A 313 30.13 11.27 -21.08
CA LEU A 313 31.53 10.99 -21.37
C LEU A 313 32.34 10.93 -20.07
N ALA A 314 33.17 9.89 -19.93
CA ALA A 314 33.91 9.62 -18.72
C ALA A 314 35.06 10.61 -18.47
N ASP A 315 35.81 10.99 -19.51
CA ASP A 315 36.96 11.91 -19.36
C ASP A 315 36.58 13.39 -19.55
N LEU A 316 35.29 13.72 -19.73
CA LEU A 316 34.88 15.10 -19.99
C LEU A 316 35.29 16.00 -18.82
N GLY A 317 36.04 17.05 -19.15
CA GLY A 317 36.51 18.06 -18.21
C GLY A 317 37.52 17.58 -17.17
N GLU A 318 38.11 16.39 -17.33
CA GLU A 318 39.20 15.93 -16.46
C GLU A 318 40.56 16.42 -16.94
N HIS A 319 41.35 16.98 -16.03
CA HIS A 319 42.72 17.42 -16.32
C HIS A 319 43.76 16.33 -16.01
N SER A 320 43.73 15.80 -14.78
CA SER A 320 44.82 14.95 -14.24
C SER A 320 44.51 13.45 -14.31
N SER A 321 43.23 13.09 -14.27
CA SER A 321 42.75 11.72 -14.38
C SER A 321 42.09 11.58 -15.74
N ILE A 322 42.84 11.10 -16.73
CA ILE A 322 42.30 10.85 -18.08
C ILE A 322 42.51 9.37 -18.36
N HIS A 323 41.42 8.66 -18.60
CA HIS A 323 41.43 7.22 -18.82
C HIS A 323 41.80 6.87 -20.26
N ASN A 324 41.18 7.52 -21.24
CA ASN A 324 41.42 7.21 -22.65
C ASN A 324 42.62 8.02 -23.20
N PRO A 325 43.71 7.37 -23.66
CA PRO A 325 44.90 8.05 -24.17
C PRO A 325 44.69 8.91 -25.43
N LEU A 326 43.53 8.79 -26.08
CA LEU A 326 43.15 9.67 -27.20
C LEU A 326 43.10 11.14 -26.76
N TRP A 327 42.72 11.39 -25.50
CA TRP A 327 42.57 12.74 -24.97
C TRP A 327 43.85 13.15 -24.23
N SER A 328 44.33 14.36 -24.49
CA SER A 328 45.49 14.92 -23.80
C SER A 328 45.11 16.12 -22.95
N THR A 329 45.78 16.28 -21.80
CA THR A 329 45.62 17.45 -20.93
C THR A 329 45.94 18.74 -21.70
N THR A 330 45.27 19.83 -21.36
CA THR A 330 45.49 21.15 -21.96
C THR A 330 45.59 22.21 -20.86
N GLY A 331 46.56 23.11 -20.99
CA GLY A 331 46.79 24.19 -20.02
C GLY A 331 47.48 23.73 -18.73
N THR A 332 47.51 24.63 -17.74
CA THR A 332 48.12 24.40 -16.42
C THR A 332 47.10 24.35 -15.28
N GLU A 333 45.86 24.74 -15.54
CA GLU A 333 44.78 24.77 -14.56
C GLU A 333 44.26 23.34 -14.33
N THR A 334 44.51 22.79 -13.15
CA THR A 334 44.15 21.40 -12.81
C THR A 334 42.68 21.22 -12.43
N VAL A 335 41.91 22.31 -12.41
CA VAL A 335 40.49 22.29 -12.03
C VAL A 335 39.63 21.80 -13.20
N PRO A 336 38.50 21.10 -12.95
CA PRO A 336 37.76 20.47 -14.03
C PRO A 336 36.99 21.50 -14.87
N HIS A 337 37.22 21.54 -16.17
CA HIS A 337 36.54 22.46 -17.09
C HIS A 337 36.56 21.88 -18.51
N ASN A 338 35.64 22.30 -19.37
CA ASN A 338 35.52 21.73 -20.73
C ASN A 338 36.84 21.71 -21.53
N ASP A 339 37.68 22.73 -21.37
CA ASP A 339 38.98 22.83 -22.04
C ASP A 339 40.17 22.26 -21.23
N ALA A 340 39.91 21.52 -20.15
CA ALA A 340 40.94 20.87 -19.33
C ALA A 340 41.71 19.79 -20.10
N ASN A 341 41.08 19.23 -21.13
CA ASN A 341 41.67 18.28 -22.06
C ASN A 341 41.13 18.52 -23.48
N THR A 342 41.63 17.76 -24.45
CA THR A 342 41.24 17.94 -25.86
C THR A 342 39.84 17.43 -26.20
N MET A 343 39.21 16.61 -25.34
CA MET A 343 37.97 15.89 -25.65
C MET A 343 36.84 16.82 -26.08
N HIS A 344 36.49 17.83 -25.27
CA HIS A 344 35.34 18.68 -25.57
C HIS A 344 35.51 19.42 -26.90
N ARG A 345 36.70 19.96 -27.15
CA ARG A 345 37.02 20.67 -28.39
C ARG A 345 36.93 19.77 -29.61
N GLU A 346 37.42 18.54 -29.52
CA GLU A 346 37.32 17.55 -30.60
C GLU A 346 35.88 17.09 -30.82
N LEU A 347 35.08 16.93 -29.76
CA LEU A 347 33.66 16.59 -29.85
C LEU A 347 32.83 17.66 -30.58
N ILE A 348 33.13 18.94 -30.37
CA ILE A 348 32.40 20.04 -31.04
C ILE A 348 32.96 20.40 -32.42
N SER A 349 34.09 19.81 -32.84
CA SER A 349 34.72 20.06 -34.14
C SER A 349 34.79 18.79 -34.98
N THR A 350 35.79 17.93 -34.73
CA THR A 350 36.05 16.69 -35.47
C THR A 350 34.91 15.68 -35.37
N TYR A 351 34.34 15.49 -34.17
CA TYR A 351 33.30 14.50 -33.89
C TYR A 351 31.90 15.11 -33.73
N VAL A 352 31.66 16.29 -34.32
CA VAL A 352 30.38 17.01 -34.19
C VAL A 352 29.17 16.18 -34.65
N ALA A 353 29.37 15.23 -35.58
CA ALA A 353 28.32 14.32 -36.01
C ALA A 353 27.82 13.38 -34.89
N ALA A 354 28.57 13.20 -33.80
CA ALA A 354 28.13 12.46 -32.61
C ALA A 354 26.98 13.15 -31.84
N ARG A 355 26.63 14.40 -32.22
CA ARG A 355 25.39 15.08 -31.79
C ARG A 355 24.14 14.34 -32.22
N ASP A 356 24.19 13.63 -33.34
CA ASP A 356 23.17 12.65 -33.69
C ASP A 356 23.51 11.35 -32.95
N ILE A 357 22.71 11.04 -31.93
CA ILE A 357 22.93 9.90 -31.04
C ILE A 357 22.91 8.54 -31.77
N SER A 358 22.28 8.49 -32.95
CA SER A 358 22.28 7.30 -33.80
C SER A 358 23.64 7.08 -34.47
N GLN A 359 24.38 8.16 -34.74
CA GLN A 359 25.66 8.15 -35.44
C GLN A 359 26.88 8.07 -34.51
N THR A 360 26.70 8.29 -33.20
CA THR A 360 27.80 8.36 -32.21
C THR A 360 28.81 7.21 -32.35
N ALA A 361 28.34 5.96 -32.47
CA ALA A 361 29.21 4.78 -32.55
C ALA A 361 30.01 4.68 -33.86
N ALA A 362 29.54 5.31 -34.94
CA ALA A 362 30.23 5.35 -36.24
C ALA A 362 31.22 6.52 -36.31
N VAL A 363 30.95 7.62 -35.59
CA VAL A 363 31.74 8.85 -35.63
C VAL A 363 32.92 8.79 -34.65
N LEU A 364 32.72 8.24 -33.45
CA LEU A 364 33.78 8.11 -32.47
C LEU A 364 34.80 7.03 -32.89
N PRO A 365 36.11 7.23 -32.64
CA PRO A 365 37.12 6.22 -32.93
C PRO A 365 36.85 4.93 -32.15
N SER A 366 37.26 3.79 -32.71
CA SER A 366 37.10 2.47 -32.06
C SER A 366 37.84 2.33 -30.73
N THR A 367 38.78 3.24 -30.43
CA THR A 367 39.47 3.33 -29.13
C THR A 367 38.59 3.92 -28.03
N VAL A 368 37.47 4.56 -28.37
CA VAL A 368 36.49 5.14 -27.45
C VAL A 368 35.33 4.14 -27.32
N ILE A 369 35.26 3.44 -26.19
CA ILE A 369 34.42 2.25 -26.02
C ILE A 369 33.13 2.59 -25.26
N MET A 370 31.97 2.21 -25.81
CA MET A 370 30.67 2.35 -25.14
C MET A 370 30.61 1.49 -23.86
N GLY A 371 30.01 2.02 -22.79
CA GLY A 371 29.93 1.37 -21.47
C GLY A 371 31.19 1.50 -20.63
N ARG A 372 32.28 2.02 -21.19
CA ARG A 372 33.54 2.31 -20.48
C ARG A 372 33.91 3.79 -20.54
N ASP A 373 34.03 4.33 -21.74
CA ASP A 373 34.51 5.69 -21.99
C ASP A 373 33.33 6.65 -22.22
N TYR A 374 32.20 6.13 -22.71
CA TYR A 374 30.96 6.90 -22.86
C TYR A 374 29.72 6.03 -22.72
N GLU A 375 28.59 6.67 -22.44
CA GLU A 375 27.25 6.11 -22.52
C GLU A 375 26.37 7.01 -23.38
N LYS A 376 25.50 6.41 -24.18
CA LYS A 376 24.49 7.15 -24.94
C LYS A 376 23.10 6.88 -24.34
N ILE A 377 22.34 7.93 -24.11
CA ILE A 377 20.98 7.84 -23.55
C ILE A 377 20.05 8.61 -24.47
N GLU A 378 19.10 7.90 -25.07
CA GLU A 378 18.00 8.51 -25.81
C GLU A 378 16.91 8.96 -24.85
N SER A 379 16.39 10.17 -25.04
CA SER A 379 15.31 10.72 -24.20
C SER A 379 15.58 10.68 -22.69
N ALA A 380 16.80 11.01 -22.27
CA ALA A 380 17.19 11.10 -20.87
C ALA A 380 16.34 12.14 -20.11
N ARG A 381 16.13 11.87 -18.82
CA ARG A 381 15.30 12.71 -17.95
C ARG A 381 16.16 13.65 -17.11
N LEU A 382 15.82 14.93 -17.13
CA LEU A 382 16.38 15.92 -16.20
C LEU A 382 15.74 15.73 -14.82
N LEU A 383 16.56 15.57 -13.78
CA LEU A 383 16.08 15.54 -12.42
C LEU A 383 15.73 16.94 -11.94
N THR A 384 14.63 17.05 -11.19
CA THR A 384 14.24 18.30 -10.56
C THR A 384 15.11 18.56 -9.32
N PRO A 385 15.26 19.83 -8.89
CA PRO A 385 15.99 20.16 -7.65
C PRO A 385 15.42 19.51 -6.38
N SER A 386 14.22 18.91 -6.44
CA SER A 386 13.60 18.18 -5.32
C SER A 386 14.03 16.71 -5.22
N GLU A 387 14.64 16.18 -6.29
CA GLU A 387 15.06 14.79 -6.44
C GLU A 387 16.53 14.56 -6.10
N TYR A 388 17.32 15.62 -5.96
CA TYR A 388 18.71 15.55 -5.54
C TYR A 388 19.07 16.75 -4.67
N THR A 389 20.17 16.60 -3.94
CA THR A 389 20.87 17.69 -3.25
C THR A 389 22.33 17.64 -3.69
N PHE A 390 23.05 18.75 -3.56
CA PHE A 390 24.49 18.77 -3.84
C PHE A 390 25.19 19.66 -2.84
N GLN A 391 26.49 19.44 -2.67
CA GLN A 391 27.34 20.23 -1.77
C GLN A 391 28.19 21.21 -2.59
N PRO A 392 27.89 22.51 -2.60
CA PRO A 392 28.55 23.48 -3.46
C PRO A 392 30.07 23.57 -3.29
N GLN A 393 30.58 23.32 -2.08
CA GLN A 393 32.01 23.46 -1.76
C GLN A 393 32.82 22.17 -1.99
N LEU A 394 32.19 21.00 -1.86
CA LEU A 394 32.86 19.70 -1.93
C LEU A 394 32.64 18.99 -3.28
N GLY A 395 31.66 19.42 -4.07
CA GLY A 395 31.44 18.89 -5.41
C GLY A 395 31.01 17.44 -5.46
N TYR A 396 29.96 17.11 -4.69
CA TYR A 396 29.22 15.86 -4.84
C TYR A 396 27.71 16.10 -4.90
N VAL A 397 27.01 15.18 -5.53
CA VAL A 397 25.56 15.10 -5.63
C VAL A 397 25.04 13.90 -4.85
N SER A 398 23.92 14.08 -4.17
CA SER A 398 23.21 13.08 -3.38
C SER A 398 21.78 12.96 -3.90
N LEU A 399 21.46 11.81 -4.46
CA LEU A 399 20.13 11.53 -5.00
C LEU A 399 19.16 11.18 -3.86
N ARG A 400 17.89 11.54 -4.04
CA ARG A 400 16.84 11.20 -3.07
C ARG A 400 16.47 9.72 -3.09
N THR A 401 16.62 9.09 -4.26
CA THR A 401 16.39 7.67 -4.50
C THR A 401 17.67 7.09 -5.09
N PRO A 402 18.13 5.91 -4.64
CA PRO A 402 19.30 5.27 -5.22
C PRO A 402 19.00 4.84 -6.66
N LEU A 403 20.00 4.95 -7.53
CA LEU A 403 19.87 4.52 -8.91
C LEU A 403 19.84 3.00 -9.02
N GLN A 404 19.10 2.50 -10.00
CA GLN A 404 19.14 1.08 -10.35
C GLN A 404 20.46 0.75 -11.07
N ALA A 405 20.84 -0.53 -11.05
CA ALA A 405 22.12 -0.99 -11.59
C ALA A 405 22.29 -0.59 -13.06
N ASP A 406 21.23 -0.66 -13.85
CA ASP A 406 21.17 -0.36 -15.28
C ASP A 406 20.85 1.12 -15.61
N GLU A 407 20.77 2.00 -14.62
CA GLU A 407 20.59 3.45 -14.84
C GLU A 407 21.94 4.16 -15.00
N VAL A 408 22.01 5.08 -15.94
CA VAL A 408 23.16 5.96 -16.16
C VAL A 408 22.93 7.28 -15.45
N LEU A 409 23.99 7.85 -14.86
CA LEU A 409 24.00 9.18 -14.27
C LEU A 409 24.99 10.08 -14.99
N ALA A 410 24.51 11.23 -15.47
CA ALA A 410 25.34 12.24 -16.10
C ALA A 410 25.02 13.64 -15.57
N VAL A 411 26.00 14.55 -15.62
CA VAL A 411 25.86 15.90 -15.08
C VAL A 411 26.45 16.97 -16.00
N ALA A 412 25.87 18.17 -15.94
CA ALA A 412 26.51 19.42 -16.35
C ALA A 412 26.57 20.34 -15.14
N TYR A 413 27.69 21.02 -14.92
CA TYR A 413 27.80 21.95 -13.79
C TYR A 413 28.68 23.14 -14.09
N GLU A 414 28.40 24.22 -13.37
CA GLU A 414 29.14 25.47 -13.39
C GLU A 414 29.55 25.81 -11.96
N TYR A 415 30.77 26.30 -11.80
CA TYR A 415 31.29 26.67 -10.49
C TYR A 415 32.26 27.83 -10.59
N ILE A 416 32.44 28.50 -9.46
CA ILE A 416 33.44 29.55 -9.29
C ILE A 416 34.62 28.96 -8.53
N TYR A 417 35.83 29.21 -9.02
CA TYR A 417 37.07 28.90 -8.34
C TYR A 417 38.00 30.11 -8.40
N ASN A 418 38.44 30.60 -7.25
CA ASN A 418 39.28 31.80 -7.12
C ASN A 418 38.77 33.02 -7.93
N GLY A 419 37.43 33.20 -7.98
CA GLY A 419 36.79 34.32 -8.69
C GLY A 419 36.58 34.13 -10.20
N LYS A 420 37.00 33.00 -10.77
CA LYS A 420 36.78 32.66 -12.19
C LYS A 420 35.72 31.57 -12.32
N ALA A 421 34.81 31.74 -13.29
CA ALA A 421 33.79 30.75 -13.61
C ALA A 421 34.35 29.64 -14.51
N TYR A 422 33.95 28.41 -14.22
CA TYR A 422 34.33 27.20 -14.96
C TYR A 422 33.08 26.35 -15.20
N GLN A 423 33.02 25.69 -16.35
CA GLN A 423 31.91 24.84 -16.76
C GLN A 423 32.42 23.48 -17.22
N VAL A 424 31.69 22.42 -16.84
CA VAL A 424 31.88 21.06 -17.32
C VAL A 424 30.55 20.54 -17.87
N GLY A 425 30.61 20.00 -19.09
CA GLY A 425 29.43 19.59 -19.84
C GLY A 425 28.67 20.76 -20.43
N GLU A 426 27.47 20.47 -20.90
CA GLU A 426 26.61 21.44 -21.59
C GLU A 426 25.23 21.51 -20.96
N PHE A 427 24.79 22.72 -20.66
CA PHE A 427 23.45 22.95 -20.15
C PHE A 427 22.41 22.88 -21.26
N SER A 428 21.24 22.32 -20.93
CA SER A 428 20.07 22.26 -21.82
C SER A 428 19.64 23.63 -22.36
N SER A 429 19.87 24.71 -21.60
CA SER A 429 19.55 26.09 -22.01
C SER A 429 20.49 26.66 -23.07
N ASN A 430 21.72 26.16 -23.15
CA ASN A 430 22.76 26.71 -24.01
C ASN A 430 22.88 25.94 -25.34
N GLN A 431 22.41 24.69 -25.37
CA GLN A 431 22.42 23.84 -26.55
C GLN A 431 21.01 23.36 -26.88
N ASN A 432 20.51 23.79 -28.05
CA ASN A 432 19.13 23.50 -28.50
C ASN A 432 19.06 22.42 -29.59
N VAL A 433 20.20 21.97 -30.12
CA VAL A 433 20.27 21.07 -31.27
C VAL A 433 21.07 19.82 -30.92
N GLY A 434 20.49 18.65 -31.19
CA GLY A 434 21.12 17.35 -30.98
C GLY A 434 21.34 16.97 -29.51
N ALA A 435 22.14 15.92 -29.32
CA ALA A 435 22.49 15.36 -28.03
C ALA A 435 23.40 16.30 -27.22
N LEU A 436 23.18 16.37 -25.91
CA LEU A 436 24.02 17.13 -24.98
C LEU A 436 25.29 16.34 -24.63
N PHE A 437 26.44 17.00 -24.56
CA PHE A 437 27.68 16.39 -24.10
C PHE A 437 27.85 16.63 -22.61
N LEU A 438 27.76 15.56 -21.82
CA LEU A 438 27.72 15.61 -20.35
C LEU A 438 28.84 14.79 -19.72
N LYS A 439 29.15 15.10 -18.46
CA LYS A 439 30.07 14.32 -17.65
C LYS A 439 29.38 13.06 -17.14
N LEU A 440 29.95 11.89 -17.43
CA LEU A 440 29.47 10.61 -16.91
C LEU A 440 29.94 10.39 -15.46
N LEU A 441 29.00 10.12 -14.56
CA LEU A 441 29.29 9.76 -13.16
C LEU A 441 29.08 8.27 -12.88
N LYS A 442 28.05 7.66 -13.48
CA LYS A 442 27.75 6.22 -13.37
C LYS A 442 27.35 5.65 -14.73
N PRO A 443 28.09 4.67 -15.30
CA PRO A 443 27.67 3.90 -16.47
C PRO A 443 26.67 2.79 -16.10
N VAL A 444 26.12 2.12 -17.11
CA VAL A 444 25.26 0.92 -16.91
C VAL A 444 26.05 -0.20 -16.24
N SER A 445 27.30 -0.41 -16.67
CA SER A 445 28.18 -1.48 -16.16
C SER A 445 29.16 -0.93 -15.11
N LEU A 446 28.65 -0.46 -13.98
CA LEU A 446 29.47 0.02 -12.88
C LEU A 446 30.15 -1.17 -12.18
N SER A 447 31.48 -1.28 -12.31
CA SER A 447 32.31 -2.32 -11.68
C SER A 447 33.54 -1.71 -11.03
N PRO A 448 34.21 -2.38 -10.07
CA PRO A 448 35.44 -1.87 -9.44
C PRO A 448 36.58 -1.54 -10.41
N GLN A 449 36.58 -2.11 -11.60
CA GLN A 449 37.54 -1.84 -12.67
C GLN A 449 37.12 -0.66 -13.56
N ALA A 450 35.88 -0.19 -13.45
CA ALA A 450 35.41 0.96 -14.22
C ALA A 450 36.10 2.23 -13.72
N TYR A 451 36.53 3.06 -14.66
CA TYR A 451 37.19 4.34 -14.35
C TYR A 451 36.34 5.26 -13.45
N THR A 452 35.03 5.26 -13.66
CA THR A 452 34.05 6.03 -12.89
C THR A 452 33.65 5.41 -11.55
N TRP A 453 34.12 4.19 -11.21
CA TRP A 453 33.83 3.51 -9.93
C TRP A 453 34.13 4.39 -8.71
N ASP A 454 35.18 5.15 -8.87
CA ASP A 454 35.78 6.00 -7.87
C ASP A 454 35.03 7.32 -7.64
N LEU A 455 34.15 7.69 -8.57
CA LEU A 455 33.25 8.83 -8.42
C LEU A 455 32.09 8.52 -7.47
N MET A 456 31.72 7.24 -7.29
CA MET A 456 30.73 6.85 -6.28
C MET A 456 31.33 6.95 -4.87
N MET A 457 30.68 7.72 -4.01
CA MET A 457 31.05 7.88 -2.60
C MET A 457 30.70 6.62 -1.81
N LYS A 458 31.63 6.17 -0.96
CA LYS A 458 31.53 4.94 -0.16
C LYS A 458 31.66 5.21 1.34
N ASN A 459 31.46 6.46 1.74
CA ASN A 459 31.65 6.97 3.11
C ASN A 459 30.37 7.60 3.69
N ILE A 460 29.22 7.41 3.05
CA ILE A 460 27.92 7.88 3.53
C ILE A 460 27.09 6.66 3.91
N TYR A 461 26.54 6.67 5.13
CA TYR A 461 25.79 5.56 5.70
C TYR A 461 24.38 6.00 6.04
N SER A 462 23.40 5.19 5.67
CA SER A 462 22.00 5.42 6.02
C SER A 462 21.68 4.84 7.39
N LEU A 463 21.07 5.64 8.25
CA LEU A 463 20.59 5.19 9.58
C LEU A 463 19.23 4.45 9.50
N GLY A 464 18.77 4.13 8.29
CA GLY A 464 17.53 3.42 8.03
C GLY A 464 16.29 4.32 7.90
N TYR A 465 15.18 3.71 7.49
CA TYR A 465 13.93 4.42 7.17
C TYR A 465 13.24 5.09 8.37
N ASN A 466 13.62 4.78 9.61
CA ASN A 466 12.97 5.36 10.79
C ASN A 466 13.76 6.51 11.42
N ALA A 467 14.93 6.84 10.87
CA ALA A 467 15.84 7.82 11.41
C ALA A 467 15.65 9.20 10.73
N TYR A 468 14.51 9.83 10.99
CA TYR A 468 14.24 11.21 10.54
C TYR A 468 14.44 12.21 11.67
N ASN A 469 14.86 13.44 11.33
CA ASN A 469 15.00 14.57 12.28
C ASN A 469 15.88 14.26 13.50
N ILE A 470 17.04 13.65 13.24
CA ILE A 470 18.00 13.30 14.28
C ILE A 470 18.51 14.58 14.96
N GLN A 471 18.33 14.64 16.28
CA GLN A 471 18.84 15.75 17.09
C GLN A 471 20.32 15.53 17.41
N LYS A 472 21.14 16.54 17.11
CA LYS A 472 22.59 16.52 17.33
C LYS A 472 22.99 16.09 18.75
N ASP A 473 22.28 16.58 19.76
CA ASP A 473 22.65 16.36 21.17
C ASP A 473 22.40 14.93 21.67
N ARG A 474 21.63 14.13 20.93
CA ARG A 474 21.21 12.78 21.31
C ARG A 474 21.68 11.69 20.35
N PHE A 475 22.31 12.08 19.24
CA PHE A 475 22.97 11.14 18.34
C PHE A 475 24.33 10.72 18.90
N LYS A 476 24.56 9.41 18.93
CA LYS A 476 25.85 8.82 19.31
C LYS A 476 26.16 7.75 18.28
N LEU A 477 27.28 7.92 17.58
CA LEU A 477 27.84 6.99 16.61
C LEU A 477 29.13 6.41 17.18
#